data_AF-A0A6B1HZ72-F1
#
_entry.id   AF-A0A6B1HZ72-F1
#
_cell.length_a   1.000
_cell.length_b   1.000
_cell.length_c   1.000
_cell.angle_alpha   90.00
_cell.angle_beta   90.00
_cell.angle_gamma   90.00
#
_symmetry.space_group_name_H-M   'P 1'
#
loop_
_entity.id
_entity.type
_entity.pdbx_description
1 polymer ?
#
loop_
_entity_poly.entity_id
_entity_poly.type
_entity_poly.pdbx_seq_one_letter_code
_entity_poly.pdbx_strand_id
1 'polypeptide(L)'
;MGEMTFGRKYTLIFVGILALAGIIISTVVFPFWNLIREDVYENVTILSNNNGVCVADTSDEIPKHIENCTYDAGDTVTIKYGEGLAWAVIVEP
;
A
#
# COMPACT_ATOMS: atom_id res chain seq x y z
N MET A 1 32.63 -44.54 -3.61
CA MET A 1 32.26 -43.18 -3.14
C MET A 1 32.76 -42.23 -4.22
N GLY A 2 31.87 -41.75 -5.10
CA GLY A 2 32.28 -41.06 -6.32
C GLY A 2 32.97 -39.74 -6.03
N GLU A 3 34.22 -39.61 -6.49
CA GLU A 3 34.98 -38.36 -6.44
C GLU A 3 34.25 -37.27 -7.24
N MET A 4 33.89 -36.17 -6.58
CA MET A 4 33.30 -35.03 -7.26
C MET A 4 34.42 -34.25 -7.94
N THR A 5 34.35 -34.11 -9.27
CA THR A 5 35.27 -33.26 -10.03
C THR A 5 35.27 -31.84 -9.46
N PHE A 6 36.44 -31.20 -9.37
CA PHE A 6 36.62 -29.88 -8.75
C PHE A 6 35.58 -28.88 -9.27
N GLY A 7 35.36 -28.80 -10.58
CA GLY A 7 34.33 -27.93 -11.18
C GLY A 7 32.93 -28.16 -10.62
N ARG A 8 32.50 -29.43 -10.47
CA ARG A 8 31.17 -29.79 -9.92
C ARG A 8 31.03 -29.40 -8.46
N LYS A 9 32.12 -29.43 -7.67
CA LYS A 9 32.12 -28.96 -6.28
C LYS A 9 31.88 -27.45 -6.18
N TYR A 10 32.57 -26.64 -7.00
CA TYR A 10 32.37 -25.18 -6.99
C TYR A 10 31.01 -24.77 -7.54
N THR A 11 30.48 -25.47 -8.55
CA THR A 11 29.13 -25.22 -9.04
C THR A 11 28.08 -25.44 -7.95
N LEU A 12 28.19 -26.54 -7.17
CA LEU A 12 27.26 -26.81 -6.08
C LEU A 12 27.34 -25.74 -4.97
N ILE A 13 28.55 -25.28 -4.64
CA ILE A 13 28.76 -24.22 -3.65
C ILE A 13 28.15 -22.90 -4.15
N PHE A 14 28.39 -22.54 -5.40
CA PHE A 14 27.88 -21.29 -5.99
C PHE A 14 26.34 -21.27 -6.03
N VAL A 15 25.71 -22.37 -6.46
CA VAL A 15 24.25 -22.49 -6.47
C VAL A 15 23.69 -22.46 -5.05
N GLY A 16 24.36 -23.12 -4.09
CA GLY A 16 23.96 -23.09 -2.69
C GLY A 16 24.00 -21.68 -2.09
N ILE A 17 25.04 -20.91 -2.38
CA ILE A 17 25.17 -19.52 -1.94
C ILE A 17 24.10 -18.64 -2.58
N LEU A 18 23.86 -18.78 -3.90
CA LEU A 18 22.81 -18.02 -4.57
C LEU A 18 21.41 -18.34 -4.03
N ALA A 19 21.12 -19.61 -3.75
CA ALA A 19 19.85 -20.01 -3.17
C ALA A 19 19.66 -19.42 -1.77
N LEU A 20 20.69 -19.49 -0.90
CA LEU A 20 20.65 -18.91 0.43
C LEU A 20 20.50 -17.38 0.39
N ALA A 21 21.26 -16.70 -0.47
CA ALA A 21 21.14 -15.26 -0.66
C ALA A 21 19.74 -14.87 -1.17
N GLY A 22 19.19 -15.64 -2.13
CA GLY A 22 17.84 -15.43 -2.64
C GLY A 22 16.77 -15.56 -1.54
N ILE A 23 16.88 -16.57 -0.67
CA ILE A 23 15.97 -16.75 0.46
C ILE A 23 16.08 -15.55 1.42
N ILE A 24 17.29 -15.14 1.80
CA ILE A 24 17.48 -14.01 2.72
C ILE A 24 16.90 -12.71 2.13
N ILE A 25 17.17 -12.43 0.86
CA ILE A 25 16.61 -11.25 0.17
C ILE A 25 15.08 -11.37 0.14
N SER A 26 14.53 -12.55 -0.15
CA SER A 26 13.08 -12.77 -0.13
C SER A 26 12.46 -12.63 1.26
N THR A 27 13.20 -12.85 2.36
CA THR A 27 12.63 -12.69 3.71
C THR A 27 12.87 -11.31 4.31
N VAL A 28 13.87 -10.56 3.82
CA VAL A 28 14.24 -9.24 4.36
C VAL A 28 13.73 -8.08 3.49
N VAL A 29 13.70 -8.24 2.16
CA VAL A 29 13.20 -7.23 1.23
C VAL A 29 11.70 -7.38 0.97
N PHE A 30 11.18 -8.61 0.96
CA PHE A 30 9.75 -8.87 0.77
C PHE A 30 8.80 -8.45 1.92
N PRO A 31 9.17 -8.40 3.22
CA PRO A 31 8.27 -7.85 4.24
C PRO A 31 7.92 -6.37 4.00
N PHE A 32 8.63 -5.66 3.12
CA PHE A 32 8.25 -4.34 2.63
C PHE A 32 7.15 -4.35 1.55
N TRP A 33 6.74 -5.50 1.03
CA TRP A 33 5.53 -5.64 0.21
C TRP A 33 4.24 -5.74 1.05
N ASN A 34 4.34 -5.71 2.39
CA ASN A 34 3.21 -5.43 3.28
C ASN A 34 2.83 -3.94 3.31
N LEU A 35 3.34 -3.15 2.36
CA LEU A 35 3.00 -1.74 2.16
C LEU A 35 1.83 -1.54 1.19
N ILE A 36 1.11 -2.61 0.79
CA ILE A 36 -0.21 -2.45 0.18
C ILE A 36 -1.14 -1.98 1.30
N ARG A 37 -1.15 -0.67 1.51
CA ARG A 37 -2.02 0.02 2.45
C ARG A 37 -3.45 -0.45 2.19
N GLU A 38 -4.17 -0.80 3.25
CA GLU A 38 -5.55 -1.23 3.12
C GLU A 38 -6.38 -0.05 2.59
N ASP A 39 -7.08 -0.29 1.49
CA ASP A 39 -8.02 0.64 0.90
C ASP A 39 -9.33 0.54 1.69
N VAL A 40 -9.70 1.60 2.41
CA VAL A 40 -10.91 1.71 3.21
C VAL A 40 -11.98 2.45 2.42
N TYR A 41 -13.22 1.95 2.50
CA TYR A 41 -14.41 2.55 1.91
C TYR A 41 -15.34 3.01 3.02
N GLU A 42 -15.59 4.32 3.11
CA GLU A 42 -16.40 4.90 4.18
C GLU A 42 -17.40 5.92 3.62
N ASN A 43 -18.60 5.95 4.20
CA ASN A 43 -19.58 7.00 3.93
C ASN A 43 -19.36 8.16 4.89
N VAL A 44 -18.95 9.30 4.35
CA VAL A 44 -18.60 10.48 5.14
C VAL A 44 -19.47 11.66 4.72
N THR A 45 -19.68 12.58 5.65
CA THR A 45 -20.32 13.87 5.38
C THR A 45 -19.26 14.93 5.09
N ILE A 46 -19.42 15.68 4.01
CA ILE A 46 -18.51 16.78 3.67
C ILE A 46 -18.67 17.90 4.70
N LEU A 47 -17.57 18.32 5.33
CA LEU A 47 -17.56 19.38 6.35
C LEU A 47 -17.46 20.77 5.73
N SER A 48 -16.68 20.87 4.65
CA SER A 48 -16.43 22.14 3.96
C SER A 48 -16.00 21.86 2.52
N ASN A 49 -16.41 22.74 1.61
CA ASN A 49 -15.90 22.81 0.24
C ASN A 49 -15.24 24.17 0.06
N ASN A 50 -13.93 24.17 -0.20
CA ASN A 50 -13.16 25.38 -0.42
C ASN A 50 -12.60 25.38 -1.85
N ASN A 51 -13.34 26.01 -2.76
CA ASN A 51 -12.96 26.19 -4.17
C ASN A 51 -12.62 24.86 -4.89
N GLY A 52 -13.43 23.81 -4.66
CA GLY A 52 -13.27 22.50 -5.28
C GLY A 52 -12.42 21.51 -4.48
N VAL A 53 -11.91 21.89 -3.31
CA VAL A 53 -11.28 20.98 -2.35
C VAL A 53 -12.23 20.74 -1.19
N CYS A 54 -12.75 19.52 -1.08
CA CYS A 54 -13.60 19.13 0.04
C CYS A 54 -12.79 18.54 1.19
N VAL A 55 -13.25 18.79 2.42
CA VAL A 55 -12.71 18.20 3.64
C VAL A 55 -13.78 17.33 4.28
N ALA A 56 -13.41 16.10 4.64
CA ALA A 56 -14.27 15.16 5.35
C ALA A 56 -13.50 14.49 6.49
N ASP A 57 -14.18 14.26 7.62
CA ASP A 57 -13.62 13.47 8.71
C ASP A 57 -13.90 11.98 8.47
N THR A 58 -12.88 11.17 8.70
CA THR A 58 -12.91 9.70 8.58
C THR A 58 -12.71 9.04 9.94
N SER A 59 -12.99 7.74 10.02
CA SER A 59 -12.84 6.98 11.27
C SER A 59 -11.40 6.90 11.80
N ASP A 60 -10.40 7.26 11.00
CA ASP A 60 -8.98 7.26 11.38
C ASP A 60 -8.51 8.58 12.01
N GLU A 61 -9.44 9.48 12.36
CA GLU A 61 -9.20 10.77 13.03
C GLU A 61 -8.29 11.73 12.25
N ILE A 62 -8.02 11.44 10.96
CA ILE A 62 -7.20 12.26 10.08
C ILE A 62 -8.11 12.84 8.99
N PRO A 63 -8.36 14.17 8.96
CA PRO A 63 -9.23 14.77 7.95
C PRO A 63 -8.69 14.53 6.54
N LYS A 64 -9.59 14.12 5.64
CA LYS A 64 -9.28 13.82 4.24
C LYS A 64 -9.59 15.00 3.35
N HIS A 65 -8.63 15.29 2.47
CA HIS A 65 -8.76 16.26 1.41
C HIS A 65 -9.14 15.54 0.10
N ILE A 66 -10.19 16.03 -0.54
CA ILE A 66 -10.71 15.49 -1.79
C ILE A 66 -10.63 16.60 -2.84
N GLU A 67 -9.79 16.39 -3.83
CA GLU A 67 -9.63 17.31 -4.96
C GLU A 67 -10.78 17.16 -5.96
N ASN A 68 -11.12 18.27 -6.64
CA ASN A 68 -12.17 18.32 -7.67
C ASN A 68 -13.55 17.85 -7.16
N CYS A 69 -13.90 18.27 -5.94
CA CYS A 69 -15.16 17.95 -5.31
C CYS A 69 -16.25 18.98 -5.68
N THR A 70 -17.36 18.50 -6.23
CA THR A 70 -18.53 19.31 -6.61
C THR A 70 -19.66 19.28 -5.58
N TYR A 71 -19.46 18.56 -4.47
CA TYR A 71 -20.46 18.40 -3.40
C TYR A 71 -20.36 19.54 -2.40
N ASP A 72 -21.49 19.90 -1.80
CA ASP A 72 -21.57 20.97 -0.81
C ASP A 72 -21.39 20.42 0.61
N ALA A 73 -21.11 21.32 1.56
CA ALA A 73 -21.02 20.95 2.97
C ALA A 73 -22.37 20.41 3.46
N GLY A 74 -22.35 19.22 4.09
CA GLY A 74 -23.53 18.48 4.53
C GLY A 74 -23.92 17.30 3.64
N ASP A 75 -23.37 17.20 2.42
CA ASP A 75 -23.62 16.06 1.54
C ASP A 75 -22.93 14.79 2.06
N THR A 76 -23.60 13.65 1.90
CA THR A 76 -23.03 12.33 2.24
C THR A 76 -22.51 11.67 0.97
N VAL A 77 -21.22 11.33 0.97
CA VAL A 77 -20.55 10.68 -0.17
C VAL A 77 -19.78 9.45 0.30
N THR A 78 -19.63 8.47 -0.59
CA THR A 78 -18.74 7.33 -0.36
C THR A 78 -17.34 7.71 -0.83
N ILE A 79 -16.36 7.59 0.06
CA ILE A 79 -14.96 7.87 -0.26
C ILE A 79 -14.12 6.61 -0.12
N LYS A 80 -13.11 6.52 -0.97
CA LYS A 80 -12.02 5.55 -0.90
C LYS A 80 -10.76 6.26 -0.43
N TYR A 81 -10.13 5.76 0.63
CA TYR A 81 -8.85 6.26 1.11
C TYR A 81 -7.98 5.12 1.65
N GLY A 82 -6.67 5.31 1.65
CA GLY A 82 -5.76 4.40 2.34
C GLY A 82 -5.59 4.81 3.79
N GLU A 83 -5.64 3.86 4.73
CA GLU A 83 -5.47 4.11 6.16
C GLU A 83 -4.22 4.97 6.46
N GLY A 84 -4.38 6.09 7.17
CA GLY A 84 -3.28 6.99 7.51
C GLY A 84 -2.80 7.91 6.37
N LEU A 85 -3.58 8.07 5.29
CA LEU A 85 -3.37 9.11 4.27
C LEU A 85 -4.28 10.31 4.55
N ALA A 86 -3.86 11.52 4.16
CA ALA A 86 -4.68 12.73 4.29
C ALA A 86 -5.49 13.05 3.01
N TRP A 87 -5.54 12.12 2.05
CA TRP A 87 -6.26 12.30 0.79
C TRP A 87 -7.23 11.15 0.54
N ALA A 88 -8.33 11.44 -0.14
CA ALA A 88 -9.35 10.48 -0.50
C ALA A 88 -9.92 10.76 -1.89
N VAL A 89 -10.60 9.77 -2.46
CA VAL A 89 -11.27 9.88 -3.76
C VAL A 89 -12.72 9.49 -3.58
N ILE A 90 -13.64 10.28 -4.13
CA ILE A 90 -15.06 9.94 -4.14
C ILE A 90 -15.28 8.79 -5.12
N VAL A 91 -15.96 7.75 -4.66
CA VAL A 91 -16.36 6.62 -5.49
C VAL A 91 -17.88 6.61 -5.54
N GLU A 92 -18.43 6.60 -6.76
CA GLU A 92 -19.85 6.34 -6.95
C GLU A 92 -20.13 4.84 -6.70
N PRO A 93 -21.29 4.50 -6.13
CA PRO A 93 -21.66 3.11 -5.81
C PRO A 93 -21.80 2.20 -7.05
#